data_AF-A0AAV6DGQ4-F1
#
_entry.id   AF-A0AAV6DGQ4-F1
#
_cell.length_a   1.000
_cell.length_b   1.000
_cell.length_c   1.000
_cell.angle_alpha   90.00
_cell.angle_beta   90.00
_cell.angle_gamma   90.00
#
_symmetry.space_group_name_H-M   'P 1'
#
loop_
_entity.id
_entity.type
_entity.pdbx_description
1 polymer ?
#
loop_
_entity_poly.entity_id
_entity_poly.type
_entity_poly.pdbx_seq_one_letter_code
_entity_poly.pdbx_strand_id
1 'polypeptide(L)'
;MRKGLGEDEVQQALGDLEQAALPPRTVAALRLADCLAGERPQVDDALYAELRRHFDEGQILELGAALTLASGWQRFIEAFGIRPDAWSEHTPLPFPR
;
A
#
# COMPACT_ATOMS: atom_id res chain seq x y z
N MET A 1 7.36 17.16 13.23
CA MET A 1 7.65 15.87 12.54
C MET A 1 6.55 14.90 12.88
N ARG A 2 5.84 14.35 11.89
CA ARG A 2 4.91 13.24 12.14
C ARG A 2 5.76 12.02 12.48
N LYS A 3 5.53 11.37 13.62
CA LYS A 3 6.11 10.05 13.88
C LYS A 3 5.64 9.12 12.74
N GLY A 4 6.56 8.33 12.18
CA GLY A 4 6.18 7.23 11.29
C GLY A 4 5.29 6.22 12.02
N LEU A 5 4.79 5.23 11.28
CA LEU A 5 4.06 4.11 11.88
C LEU A 5 4.97 3.35 12.85
N GLY A 6 4.41 2.85 13.95
CA GLY A 6 5.06 1.87 14.81
C GLY A 6 5.12 0.49 14.16
N GLU A 7 5.94 -0.41 14.70
CA GLU A 7 6.10 -1.78 14.16
C GLU A 7 4.77 -2.55 14.14
N ASP A 8 3.96 -2.44 15.20
CA ASP A 8 2.65 -3.08 15.26
C ASP A 8 1.69 -2.57 14.18
N GLU A 9 1.70 -1.26 13.91
CA GLU A 9 0.87 -0.66 12.86
C GLU A 9 1.31 -1.12 11.46
N VAL A 10 2.62 -1.24 11.24
CA VAL A 10 3.17 -1.80 10.00
C VAL A 10 2.75 -3.26 9.84
N GLN A 11 2.83 -4.05 10.91
CA GLN A 11 2.45 -5.46 10.86
C GLN A 11 0.95 -5.63 10.57
N GLN A 12 0.11 -4.76 11.11
CA GLN A 12 -1.32 -4.75 10.80
C GLN A 12 -1.59 -4.34 9.34
N ALA A 13 -0.83 -3.38 8.80
CA ALA A 13 -0.97 -2.93 7.43
C ALA A 13 -0.55 -3.99 6.40
N LEU A 14 0.34 -4.92 6.78
CA LEU A 14 0.80 -6.04 5.95
C LEU A 14 -0.01 -7.32 6.15
N GLY A 15 -0.89 -7.37 7.15
CA GLY A 15 -1.66 -8.54 7.54
C GLY A 15 -3.09 -8.53 6.98
N ASP A 16 -4.02 -9.17 7.71
CA ASP A 16 -5.44 -9.16 7.38
C ASP A 16 -6.07 -7.80 7.76
N LEU A 17 -6.38 -6.99 6.75
CA LEU A 17 -6.99 -5.68 6.91
C LEU A 17 -8.40 -5.72 7.51
N GLU A 18 -9.09 -6.86 7.51
CA GLU A 18 -10.39 -6.99 8.20
C GLU A 18 -10.23 -7.08 9.73
N GLN A 19 -9.06 -7.54 10.19
CA GLN A 19 -8.73 -7.68 11.61
C GLN A 19 -7.78 -6.57 12.12
N ALA A 20 -7.31 -5.70 11.22
CA ALA A 20 -6.38 -4.63 11.55
C ALA A 20 -7.02 -3.58 12.47
N ALA A 21 -6.36 -3.25 13.58
CA ALA A 21 -6.75 -2.16 14.47
C ALA A 21 -6.23 -0.79 13.98
N LEU A 22 -6.31 -0.55 12.68
CA LEU A 22 -5.88 0.69 12.04
C LEU A 22 -7.07 1.66 11.87
N PRO A 23 -6.82 2.98 11.71
CA PRO A 23 -7.89 3.92 11.41
C PRO A 23 -8.65 3.49 10.14
N PRO A 24 -10.00 3.56 10.10
CA PRO A 24 -10.78 3.11 8.94
C PRO A 24 -10.38 3.79 7.61
N ARG A 25 -10.02 5.08 7.68
CA ARG A 25 -9.48 5.81 6.53
C ARG A 25 -8.18 5.21 5.98
N THR A 26 -7.31 4.71 6.86
CA THR A 26 -6.06 4.04 6.48
C THR A 26 -6.36 2.70 5.83
N VAL A 27 -7.26 1.91 6.41
CA VAL A 27 -7.68 0.61 5.83
C VAL A 27 -8.26 0.79 4.43
N ALA A 28 -9.14 1.77 4.22
CA ALA A 28 -9.70 2.07 2.89
C ALA A 28 -8.61 2.44 1.87
N ALA A 29 -7.60 3.21 2.27
CA ALA A 29 -6.46 3.56 1.39
C ALA A 29 -5.58 2.34 1.07
N LEU A 30 -5.34 1.46 2.05
CA LEU A 30 -4.57 0.22 1.84
C LEU A 30 -5.31 -0.74 0.90
N ARG A 31 -6.65 -0.85 1.01
CA ARG A 31 -7.47 -1.62 0.07
C ARG A 31 -7.37 -1.11 -1.36
N LEU A 32 -7.29 0.21 -1.56
CA LEU A 32 -7.01 0.78 -2.88
C LEU A 32 -5.60 0.42 -3.36
N ALA A 33 -4.59 0.43 -2.49
CA ALA A 33 -3.24 0.03 -2.83
C ALA A 33 -3.18 -1.44 -3.28
N ASP A 34 -3.84 -2.36 -2.55
CA ASP A 34 -3.93 -3.78 -2.92
C ASP A 34 -4.62 -3.97 -4.27
N CYS A 35 -5.73 -3.25 -4.50
CA CYS A 35 -6.45 -3.27 -5.77
C CYS A 35 -5.54 -2.83 -6.93
N LEU A 36 -4.84 -1.70 -6.79
CA LEU A 36 -3.97 -1.14 -7.83
C LEU A 36 -2.69 -1.95 -8.08
N ALA A 37 -2.19 -2.65 -7.06
CA ALA A 37 -1.01 -3.51 -7.18
C ALA A 37 -1.30 -4.88 -7.82
N GLY A 38 -2.57 -5.30 -7.89
CA GLY A 38 -2.99 -6.56 -8.49
C GLY A 38 -2.73 -6.66 -9.99
N GLU A 39 -2.78 -7.88 -10.54
CA GLU A 39 -2.52 -8.15 -11.97
C GLU A 39 -3.54 -7.48 -12.92
N ARG A 40 -4.78 -7.32 -12.45
CA ARG A 40 -5.90 -6.73 -13.20
C ARG A 40 -6.61 -5.72 -12.28
N PRO A 41 -6.04 -4.53 -12.09
CA PRO A 41 -6.59 -3.55 -11.16
C PRO A 41 -7.95 -3.06 -11.66
N GLN A 42 -8.97 -3.21 -10.83
CA GLN A 42 -10.32 -2.71 -11.08
C GLN A 42 -10.95 -2.26 -9.77
N VAL A 43 -11.24 -0.97 -9.68
CA VAL A 43 -12.00 -0.39 -8.56
C VAL A 43 -13.48 -0.60 -8.88
N ASP A 44 -14.15 -1.43 -8.09
CA ASP A 44 -15.59 -1.63 -8.20
C ASP A 44 -16.38 -0.58 -7.39
N ASP A 45 -17.71 -0.60 -7.55
CA ASP A 45 -18.59 0.36 -6.89
C ASP A 45 -18.53 0.25 -5.35
N ALA A 46 -18.24 -0.94 -4.82
CA ALA A 46 -18.16 -1.18 -3.38
C ALA A 46 -16.91 -0.52 -2.79
N LEU A 47 -15.74 -0.76 -3.38
CA LEU A 47 -14.49 -0.12 -2.98
C LEU A 47 -14.55 1.39 -3.19
N TYR A 48 -15.14 1.85 -4.30
CA TYR A 48 -15.31 3.28 -4.55
C TYR A 48 -16.22 3.95 -3.51
N ALA A 49 -17.33 3.31 -3.15
CA ALA A 49 -18.22 3.79 -2.10
C ALA A 49 -17.52 3.81 -0.73
N GLU A 50 -16.69 2.81 -0.41
CA GLU A 50 -15.88 2.77 0.80
C GLU A 50 -14.90 3.96 0.86
N LEU A 51 -14.15 4.20 -0.22
CA LEU A 51 -13.23 5.33 -0.33
C LEU A 51 -13.93 6.67 -0.12
N ARG A 52 -15.10 6.86 -0.75
CA ARG A 52 -15.90 8.08 -0.62
C ARG A 52 -16.44 8.36 0.77
N ARG A 53 -16.43 7.39 1.69
CA ARG A 53 -16.75 7.63 3.11
C ARG A 53 -15.64 8.37 3.86
N HIS A 54 -14.42 8.36 3.31
CA HIS A 54 -13.21 8.85 3.99
C HIS A 54 -12.43 9.89 3.20
N PHE A 55 -12.64 9.96 1.89
CA PHE A 55 -11.92 10.81 0.96
C PHE A 55 -12.89 11.52 0.02
N ASP A 56 -12.59 12.77 -0.32
CA ASP A 56 -13.24 13.44 -1.45
C ASP A 56 -12.65 12.98 -2.80
N GLU A 57 -13.30 13.36 -3.89
CA GLU A 57 -12.90 12.98 -5.26
C GLU A 57 -11.46 13.38 -5.59
N GLY A 58 -11.02 14.57 -5.16
CA GLY A 58 -9.66 15.04 -5.40
C GLY A 58 -8.64 14.23 -4.60
N GLN A 59 -8.95 13.91 -3.35
CA GLN A 59 -8.13 13.06 -2.50
C GLN A 59 -8.02 11.63 -3.05
N ILE A 60 -9.09 11.07 -3.61
CA ILE A 60 -9.06 9.74 -4.25
C ILE A 60 -8.14 9.78 -5.48
N LEU A 61 -8.24 10.83 -6.31
CA LEU A 61 -7.37 11.03 -7.46
C LEU A 61 -5.89 11.13 -7.04
N GLU A 62 -5.59 11.97 -6.06
CA GLU A 62 -4.22 12.16 -5.55
C GLU A 62 -3.66 10.87 -4.95
N LEU A 63 -4.46 10.15 -4.17
CA LEU A 63 -4.08 8.87 -3.58
C LEU A 63 -3.77 7.84 -4.67
N GLY A 64 -4.65 7.68 -5.66
CA GLY A 64 -4.46 6.77 -6.78
C GLY A 64 -3.22 7.11 -7.62
N ALA A 65 -2.97 8.41 -7.87
CA ALA A 65 -1.79 8.87 -8.59
C ALA A 65 -0.48 8.55 -7.84
N ALA A 66 -0.43 8.82 -6.53
CA ALA A 66 0.72 8.52 -5.70
C ALA A 66 1.02 7.01 -5.64
N LEU A 67 -0.01 6.19 -5.47
CA LEU A 67 0.11 4.72 -5.45
C LEU A 67 0.61 4.19 -6.80
N THR A 68 0.02 4.66 -7.90
CA THR A 68 0.41 4.21 -9.25
C THR A 68 1.87 4.57 -9.56
N LEU A 69 2.32 5.76 -9.17
CA LEU A 69 3.71 6.17 -9.32
C LEU A 69 4.65 5.25 -8.52
N ALA A 70 4.33 4.97 -7.25
CA ALA A 70 5.12 4.09 -6.40
C ALA A 70 5.19 2.65 -6.95
N SER A 71 4.05 2.06 -7.32
CA SER A 71 3.99 0.72 -7.89
C SER A 71 4.69 0.62 -9.24
N GLY A 72 4.59 1.65 -10.09
CA GLY A 72 5.37 1.74 -11.33
C GLY A 72 6.86 1.74 -11.07
N TRP A 73 7.30 2.42 -10.01
CA TRP A 73 8.71 2.48 -9.65
C TRP A 73 9.25 1.16 -9.09
N GLN A 74 8.44 0.41 -8.36
CA GLN A 74 8.78 -0.93 -7.91
C GLN A 74 9.09 -1.86 -9.09
N ARG A 75 8.30 -1.81 -10.17
CA ARG A 75 8.53 -2.64 -11.36
C ARG A 75 9.87 -2.34 -12.03
N PHE A 76 10.26 -1.06 -12.10
CA PHE A 76 11.55 -0.65 -12.63
C PHE A 76 12.70 -1.12 -11.73
N ILE A 77 12.59 -0.92 -10.42
CA ILE A 77 13.58 -1.36 -9.43
C ILE A 77 13.84 -2.87 -9.57
N GLU A 78 12.78 -3.67 -9.69
CA GLU A 78 12.91 -5.11 -9.88
C GLU A 78 13.51 -5.50 -11.23
N ALA A 79 13.08 -4.84 -12.33
CA ALA A 79 13.58 -5.14 -13.67
C ALA A 79 15.10 -4.92 -13.81
N PHE A 80 15.65 -3.95 -13.07
CA PHE A 80 17.08 -3.64 -13.07
C PHE A 80 17.84 -4.27 -11.90
N GLY A 81 17.18 -5.05 -11.04
CA GLY A 81 17.81 -5.66 -9.87
C GLY A 81 18.38 -4.63 -8.89
N ILE A 82 17.78 -3.45 -8.80
CA ILE A 82 18.23 -2.39 -7.89
C ILE A 82 17.95 -2.86 -6.46
N ARG A 83 18.96 -2.81 -5.60
CA ARG A 83 18.89 -3.21 -4.19
C ARG A 83 19.53 -2.12 -3.32
N PRO A 84 19.08 -1.95 -2.06
CA PRO A 84 19.78 -1.09 -1.12
C PRO A 84 21.24 -1.51 -0.93
N ASP A 85 22.14 -0.57 -0.67
CA ASP A 85 23.58 -0.86 -0.48
C ASP A 85 23.85 -1.85 0.67
N ALA A 86 22.98 -1.87 1.68
CA ALA A 86 23.05 -2.78 2.83
C ALA A 86 22.40 -4.15 2.58
N TRP A 87 21.80 -4.39 1.42
CA TRP A 87 21.14 -5.65 1.09
C TRP A 87 22.17 -6.73 0.71
N SER A 88 21.89 -7.97 1.13
CA SER A 88 22.61 -9.18 0.76
C SER A 88 21.64 -10.34 0.59
N GLU A 89 22.08 -11.45 -0.03
CA GLU A 89 21.26 -12.68 -0.13
C GLU A 89 20.89 -13.27 1.24
N HIS A 90 21.63 -12.92 2.30
CA HIS A 90 21.36 -13.34 3.67
C HIS A 90 20.45 -12.36 4.44
N THR A 91 20.10 -11.23 3.84
CA THR A 91 19.19 -10.27 4.48
C THR A 91 17.81 -10.91 4.59
N PRO A 92 17.25 -11.06 5.81
CA PRO A 92 15.92 -11.62 5.97
C PRO A 92 14.89 -10.74 5.28
N LEU A 93 13.90 -11.36 4.63
CA LEU A 93 12.77 -10.61 4.09
C LEU A 93 12.00 -9.99 5.26
N PRO A 94 11.56 -8.73 5.13
CA PRO A 94 10.80 -8.05 6.19
C PRO A 94 9.37 -8.61 6.34
N PHE A 95 8.94 -9.48 5.43
CA PHE A 95 7.65 -10.16 5.43
C PHE A 95 7.86 -11.68 5.26
N PRO A 96 6.96 -12.53 5.82
CA PRO A 96 7.04 -13.97 5.63
C PRO A 96 6.90 -14.36 4.15
N ARG A 97 7.55 -15.46 3.75
CA ARG A 97 7.45 -16.04 2.40
C ARG A 97 6.14 -16.79 2.20
#